data_AF-A0A7V7SW81-F1
#
_entry.id   AF-A0A7V7SW81-F1
#
_cell.length_a   1.000
_cell.length_b   1.000
_cell.length_c   1.000
_cell.angle_alpha   90.00
_cell.angle_beta   90.00
_cell.angle_gamma   90.00
#
_symmetry.space_group_name_H-M   'P 1'
#
loop_
_entity.id
_entity.type
_entity.pdbx_description
1 polymer ?
#
loop_
_entity_poly.entity_id
_entity_poly.type
_entity_poly.pdbx_seq_one_letter_code
_entity_poly.pdbx_strand_id
1 'polypeptide(L)'
;MLDLHLHPSTKQLRQFGFILAVLGFGFSLWCGWQRHLFGYSLGQNTGAWVGTGLAIASLSLLVAWLRPSALLFPYRGLSLLTFPIGVLLSYTVLALLYFGLFTPMGWIMRLLGKDPLQRKRLPEKSSYWMPHIPTKDPNRYTRQF
;
A
#
# COMPACT_ATOMS: atom_id res chain seq x y z
N MET A 1 -15.08 -2.82 4.39
CA MET A 1 -14.95 -4.01 3.53
C MET A 1 -14.06 -3.62 2.37
N LEU A 2 -13.03 -4.40 2.05
CA LEU A 2 -12.22 -4.11 0.87
C LEU A 2 -12.95 -4.69 -0.34
N ASP A 3 -13.48 -3.83 -1.20
CA ASP A 3 -14.14 -4.27 -2.41
C ASP A 3 -13.09 -4.77 -3.39
N LEU A 4 -13.08 -6.08 -3.61
CA LEU A 4 -12.27 -6.71 -4.64
C LEU A 4 -12.96 -6.45 -5.98
N HIS A 5 -12.46 -5.49 -6.75
CA HIS A 5 -13.00 -5.13 -8.06
C HIS A 5 -12.69 -6.24 -9.09
N LEU A 6 -13.40 -7.38 -9.00
CA LEU A 6 -13.27 -8.56 -9.86
C LEU A 6 -13.90 -8.39 -11.26
N HIS A 7 -14.53 -7.24 -11.50
CA HIS A 7 -15.11 -6.81 -12.77
C HIS A 7 -14.36 -5.58 -13.29
N PRO A 8 -13.10 -5.74 -13.71
CA PRO A 8 -12.30 -4.63 -14.20
C PRO A 8 -12.82 -4.12 -15.56
N SER A 9 -12.73 -2.80 -15.75
CA SER A 9 -13.04 -2.16 -17.03
C SER A 9 -11.99 -2.50 -18.10
N THR A 10 -12.35 -2.46 -19.38
CA THR A 10 -11.44 -2.73 -20.50
C THR A 10 -10.16 -1.87 -20.46
N LYS A 11 -10.25 -0.66 -19.90
CA LYS A 11 -9.11 0.24 -19.68
C LYS A 11 -8.13 -0.31 -18.63
N GLN A 12 -8.64 -0.89 -17.54
CA GLN A 12 -7.82 -1.50 -16.49
C GLN A 12 -7.08 -2.74 -16.98
N LEU A 13 -7.69 -3.58 -17.82
CA LEU A 13 -6.98 -4.73 -18.41
C LEU A 13 -5.85 -4.31 -19.34
N ARG A 14 -6.04 -3.23 -20.12
CA ARG A 14 -4.97 -2.65 -20.96
C ARG A 14 -3.83 -2.08 -20.11
N GLN A 15 -4.15 -1.36 -19.03
CA GLN A 15 -3.15 -0.86 -18.09
C GLN A 15 -2.37 -2.01 -17.43
N PHE A 16 -3.06 -3.08 -17.04
CA PHE A 16 -2.43 -4.27 -16.50
C PHE A 16 -1.46 -4.92 -17.49
N GLY A 17 -1.87 -5.08 -18.76
CA GLY A 17 -1.00 -5.61 -19.82
C GLY A 17 0.22 -4.73 -20.09
N PHE A 18 0.05 -3.40 -20.02
CA PHE A 18 1.16 -2.44 -20.15
C PHE A 18 2.13 -2.52 -18.96
N ILE A 19 1.62 -2.61 -17.73
CA ILE A 19 2.45 -2.78 -16.53
C ILE A 19 3.26 -4.08 -16.63
N LEU A 20 2.64 -5.19 -17.03
CA LEU A 20 3.34 -6.45 -17.25
C LEU A 20 4.42 -6.33 -18.33
N ALA A 21 4.17 -5.58 -19.40
CA ALA A 21 5.16 -5.36 -20.45
C ALA A 21 6.35 -4.52 -19.96
N VAL A 22 6.10 -3.46 -19.20
CA VAL A 22 7.16 -2.63 -18.60
C VAL A 22 7.98 -3.45 -17.60
N LEU A 23 7.34 -4.26 -16.77
CA LEU A 23 8.04 -5.13 -15.82
C LEU A 23 8.88 -6.19 -16.54
N GLY A 24 8.33 -6.84 -17.58
CA GLY A 24 9.07 -7.84 -18.38
C GLY A 24 10.26 -7.22 -19.11
N PHE A 25 10.10 -6.03 -19.68
CA PHE A 25 11.18 -5.30 -20.33
C PHE A 25 12.25 -4.84 -19.32
N GLY A 26 11.83 -4.31 -18.17
CA GLY A 26 12.73 -3.92 -17.08
C GLY A 26 13.53 -5.11 -16.53
N PHE A 27 12.89 -6.27 -16.34
CA PHE A 27 13.57 -7.50 -15.94
C PHE A 27 14.59 -7.96 -16.99
N SER A 28 14.21 -7.91 -18.26
CA SER A 28 15.08 -8.27 -19.37
C SER A 28 16.30 -7.34 -19.49
N LEU A 29 16.11 -6.03 -19.31
CA LEU A 29 17.19 -5.05 -19.25
C LEU A 29 18.08 -5.27 -18.03
N TRP A 30 17.50 -5.55 -16.87
CA TRP A 30 18.24 -5.84 -15.64
C TRP A 30 19.13 -7.09 -15.79
N CYS A 31 18.60 -8.20 -16.31
CA CYS A 31 19.39 -9.40 -16.58
C CYS A 31 20.49 -9.15 -17.64
N GLY A 32 20.18 -8.35 -18.68
CA GLY A 32 21.16 -7.96 -19.69
C GLY A 32 22.28 -7.04 -19.14
N TRP A 33 21.92 -6.16 -18.22
CA TRP A 33 22.84 -5.24 -17.54
C TRP A 33 23.74 -5.98 -16.54
N GLN A 34 23.20 -6.94 -15.78
CA GLN A 34 23.98 -7.81 -14.88
C GLN A 34 25.07 -8.59 -15.63
N ARG A 35 24.79 -9.02 -16.88
CA ARG A 35 25.78 -9.67 -17.76
C ARG A 35 26.96 -8.75 -18.10
N HIS A 36 26.74 -7.45 -18.26
CA HIS A 36 27.75 -6.51 -18.74
C HIS A 36 28.66 -5.94 -17.64
N LEU A 37 28.17 -5.76 -16.41
CA LEU A 37 28.96 -5.14 -15.33
C LEU A 37 29.53 -6.13 -14.31
N PHE A 38 28.84 -7.23 -14.03
CA PHE A 38 29.18 -8.07 -12.88
C PHE A 38 29.90 -9.38 -13.22
N GLY A 39 30.00 -9.78 -14.50
CA GLY A 39 30.66 -11.03 -14.89
C GLY A 39 30.04 -12.31 -14.31
N TYR A 40 28.97 -12.19 -13.51
CA TYR A 40 28.16 -13.29 -13.02
C TYR A 40 27.35 -13.84 -14.20
N SER A 41 27.89 -14.85 -14.86
CA SER A 41 27.07 -15.69 -15.71
C SER A 41 26.07 -16.39 -14.79
N LEU A 42 24.77 -16.14 -14.97
CA LEU A 42 23.68 -16.98 -14.42
C LEU A 42 23.65 -18.37 -15.11
N GLY A 43 24.82 -18.91 -15.46
CA GLY A 43 25.03 -20.04 -16.37
C GLY A 43 24.83 -19.67 -17.84
N GLN A 44 25.13 -20.64 -18.71
CA GLN A 44 24.97 -20.60 -20.18
C GLN A 44 23.58 -20.11 -20.67
N ASN A 45 22.58 -20.08 -19.80
CA ASN A 45 21.18 -19.75 -20.12
C ASN A 45 20.78 -18.29 -19.88
N THR A 46 21.73 -17.36 -19.69
CA THR A 46 21.42 -15.93 -19.54
C THR A 46 20.63 -15.38 -20.74
N GLY A 47 20.89 -15.87 -21.95
CA GLY A 47 20.09 -15.53 -23.14
C GLY A 47 18.64 -16.03 -23.07
N ALA A 48 18.39 -17.17 -22.41
CA ALA A 48 17.05 -17.69 -22.21
C ALA A 48 16.25 -16.83 -21.20
N TRP A 49 16.90 -16.29 -20.17
CA TRP A 49 16.25 -15.38 -19.21
C TRP A 49 15.88 -14.03 -19.82
N VAL A 50 16.74 -13.46 -20.66
CA VAL A 50 16.43 -12.25 -21.44
C VAL A 50 15.33 -12.54 -22.47
N GLY A 51 15.43 -13.67 -23.18
CA GLY A 51 14.43 -14.09 -24.17
C GLY A 51 13.04 -14.32 -23.56
N THR A 52 12.97 -14.93 -22.37
CA THR A 52 11.71 -15.14 -21.65
C THR A 52 11.10 -13.81 -21.17
N GLY A 53 11.90 -12.88 -20.66
CA GLY A 53 11.43 -11.54 -20.30
C GLY A 53 10.83 -10.77 -21.48
N LEU A 54 11.50 -10.79 -22.63
CA LEU A 54 10.99 -10.19 -23.88
C LEU A 54 9.76 -10.92 -24.44
N ALA A 55 9.73 -12.25 -24.36
CA ALA A 55 8.57 -13.04 -24.78
C ALA A 55 7.34 -12.71 -23.93
N ILE A 56 7.50 -12.61 -22.61
CA ILE A 56 6.40 -12.25 -21.69
C ILE A 56 5.93 -10.82 -21.98
N ALA A 57 6.85 -9.87 -22.19
CA ALA A 57 6.50 -8.48 -22.45
C ALA A 57 5.79 -8.30 -23.81
N SER A 58 6.28 -8.96 -24.85
CA SER A 58 5.66 -8.92 -26.18
C SER A 58 4.30 -9.63 -26.19
N LEU A 59 4.19 -10.80 -25.56
CA LEU A 59 2.94 -11.54 -25.44
C LEU A 59 1.90 -10.74 -24.65
N SER A 60 2.27 -10.15 -23.51
CA SER A 60 1.33 -9.37 -22.69
C SER A 60 0.83 -8.14 -23.43
N LEU A 61 1.70 -7.46 -24.19
CA LEU A 61 1.34 -6.27 -24.96
C LEU A 61 0.47 -6.61 -26.18
N LEU A 62 0.77 -7.71 -26.88
CA LEU A 62 -0.04 -8.23 -27.98
C LEU A 62 -1.44 -8.64 -27.51
N VAL A 63 -1.54 -9.36 -26.39
CA VAL A 63 -2.83 -9.77 -25.83
C VAL A 63 -3.62 -8.56 -25.33
N ALA A 64 -2.97 -7.58 -24.72
CA ALA A 64 -3.62 -6.33 -24.29
C ALA A 64 -4.21 -5.53 -25.45
N TRP A 65 -3.55 -5.56 -26.62
CA TRP A 65 -4.00 -4.85 -27.81
C TRP A 65 -5.11 -5.60 -28.54
N LEU A 66 -4.91 -6.90 -28.82
CA LEU A 66 -5.81 -7.70 -29.66
C LEU A 66 -7.06 -8.15 -28.91
N ARG A 67 -6.92 -8.63 -27.68
CA ARG A 67 -8.03 -9.18 -26.88
C ARG A 67 -7.82 -8.94 -25.38
N PRO A 68 -8.17 -7.73 -24.88
CA PRO A 68 -8.02 -7.40 -23.47
C PRO A 68 -8.79 -8.38 -22.57
N SER A 69 -9.93 -8.92 -23.02
CA SER A 69 -10.74 -9.88 -22.27
C SER A 69 -9.99 -11.17 -21.88
N ALA A 70 -8.94 -11.57 -22.61
CA ALA A 70 -8.13 -12.73 -22.23
C ALA A 70 -7.26 -12.48 -20.99
N LEU A 71 -6.92 -11.22 -20.69
CA LEU A 71 -6.18 -10.82 -19.49
C LEU A 71 -7.04 -10.85 -18.22
N LEU A 72 -8.34 -11.08 -18.35
CA LEU A 72 -9.27 -11.07 -17.24
C LEU A 72 -9.01 -12.23 -16.25
N PHE A 73 -8.66 -13.41 -16.76
CA PHE A 73 -8.32 -14.56 -15.94
C PHE A 73 -7.03 -14.35 -15.12
N PRO A 74 -5.88 -13.98 -15.73
CA PRO A 74 -4.67 -13.71 -14.96
C PRO A 74 -4.83 -12.48 -14.05
N TYR A 75 -5.56 -11.45 -14.46
CA TYR A 75 -5.85 -10.29 -13.60
C TYR A 75 -6.58 -10.74 -12.33
N ARG A 76 -7.67 -11.50 -12.45
CA ARG A 76 -8.41 -12.00 -11.27
C ARG A 76 -7.55 -12.87 -10.37
N GLY A 77 -6.75 -13.77 -10.95
CA GLY A 77 -5.85 -14.65 -10.19
C GLY A 77 -4.81 -13.85 -9.39
N LEU A 78 -4.09 -12.92 -10.05
CA LEU A 78 -3.11 -12.08 -9.38
C LEU A 78 -3.76 -11.13 -8.35
N SER A 79 -4.90 -10.53 -8.67
CA SER A 79 -5.61 -9.67 -7.73
C SER A 79 -6.02 -10.41 -6.47
N LEU A 80 -6.52 -11.65 -6.60
CA LEU A 80 -6.89 -12.46 -5.44
C LEU A 80 -5.67 -12.86 -4.60
N LEU A 81 -4.56 -13.23 -5.25
CA LEU A 81 -3.30 -13.55 -4.57
C LEU A 81 -2.68 -12.35 -3.86
N THR A 82 -2.83 -11.15 -4.43
CA THR A 82 -2.23 -9.92 -3.90
C THR A 82 -3.10 -9.28 -2.80
N PHE A 83 -4.38 -9.60 -2.77
CA PHE A 83 -5.31 -9.11 -1.75
C PHE A 83 -4.83 -9.28 -0.30
N PRO A 84 -4.45 -10.49 0.17
CA PRO A 84 -3.96 -10.66 1.55
C PRO A 84 -2.68 -9.86 1.81
N ILE A 85 -1.84 -9.66 0.79
CA ILE A 85 -0.63 -8.82 0.90
C ILE A 85 -1.02 -7.36 1.15
N GLY A 86 -2.03 -6.84 0.44
CA GLY A 86 -2.54 -5.48 0.66
C GLY A 86 -3.11 -5.26 2.06
N VAL A 87 -3.83 -6.25 2.58
CA VAL A 87 -4.34 -6.25 3.96
C VAL A 87 -3.19 -6.24 4.96
N LEU A 88 -2.23 -7.16 4.80
CA LEU A 88 -1.07 -7.25 5.67
C LEU A 88 -0.25 -5.96 5.65
N LEU A 89 -0.04 -5.37 4.47
CA LEU A 89 0.67 -4.10 4.31
C LEU A 89 -0.05 -2.98 5.05
N SER A 90 -1.39 -2.92 4.94
CA SER A 90 -2.19 -1.91 5.65
C SER A 90 -2.02 -2.02 7.16
N TYR A 91 -2.10 -3.24 7.71
CA TYR A 91 -1.83 -3.47 9.14
C TYR A 91 -0.38 -3.17 9.51
N THR A 92 0.58 -3.49 8.64
CA THR A 92 2.00 -3.23 8.87
C THR A 92 2.28 -1.73 8.95
N VAL A 93 1.74 -0.94 8.01
CA VAL A 93 1.88 0.52 8.01
C VAL A 93 1.22 1.10 9.26
N LEU A 94 0.02 0.65 9.60
CA LEU A 94 -0.67 1.08 10.82
C LEU A 94 0.14 0.76 12.08
N ALA A 95 0.69 -0.45 12.17
CA ALA A 95 1.55 -0.87 13.27
C ALA A 95 2.83 -0.02 13.33
N LEU A 96 3.46 0.25 12.19
CA LEU A 96 4.67 1.07 12.12
C LEU A 96 4.38 2.51 12.56
N LEU A 97 3.28 3.11 12.14
CA LEU A 97 2.87 4.43 12.63
C LEU A 97 2.55 4.41 14.13
N TYR A 98 1.80 3.41 14.60
CA TYR A 98 1.42 3.30 16.00
C TYR A 98 2.63 3.10 16.92
N PHE A 99 3.48 2.12 16.61
CA PHE A 99 4.62 1.77 17.45
C PHE A 99 5.85 2.64 17.18
N GLY A 100 6.00 3.18 15.97
CA GLY A 100 7.13 4.01 15.58
C GLY A 100 6.94 5.51 15.82
N LEU A 101 5.70 6.01 15.81
CA LEU A 101 5.43 7.43 16.01
C LEU A 101 4.61 7.68 17.29
N PHE A 102 3.42 7.09 17.40
CA PHE A 102 2.50 7.41 18.49
C PHE A 102 2.98 6.89 19.86
N THR A 103 3.50 5.66 19.89
CA THR A 103 4.00 5.03 21.12
C THR A 103 5.22 5.75 21.71
N PRO A 104 6.28 6.07 20.95
CA PRO A 104 7.42 6.81 21.48
C PRO A 104 7.02 8.25 21.85
N MET A 105 6.09 8.87 21.12
CA MET A 105 5.57 10.19 21.52
C MET A 105 4.89 10.12 22.90
N GLY A 106 4.07 9.10 23.16
CA GLY A 106 3.48 8.87 24.49
C GLY A 106 4.53 8.63 25.57
N TRP A 107 5.60 7.88 25.26
CA TRP A 107 6.73 7.66 26.18
C TRP A 107 7.47 8.96 26.48
N ILE A 108 7.78 9.77 25.47
CA ILE A 108 8.42 11.09 25.63
C ILE A 108 7.54 12.01 26.50
N MET A 109 6.24 12.05 26.27
CA MET A 109 5.31 12.84 27.10
C MET A 109 5.30 12.36 28.56
N ARG A 110 5.35 11.03 28.77
CA ARG A 110 5.43 10.44 30.11
C ARG A 110 6.74 10.77 30.81
N LEU A 111 7.87 10.75 30.10
CA LEU A 111 9.18 11.17 30.61
C LEU A 111 9.22 12.67 30.94
N LEU A 112 8.59 13.52 30.12
CA LEU A 112 8.45 14.96 30.35
C LEU A 112 7.42 15.31 31.44
N GLY A 113 6.78 14.31 32.06
CA GLY A 113 5.77 14.51 33.11
C GLY A 113 4.46 15.15 32.63
N LYS A 114 4.28 15.33 31.31
CA LYS A 114 3.06 15.90 30.74
C LYS A 114 1.98 14.83 30.65
N ASP A 115 0.87 15.05 31.36
CA ASP A 115 -0.33 14.23 31.31
C ASP A 115 -1.49 15.01 30.67
N PRO A 116 -1.49 15.18 29.33
CA PRO A 116 -2.52 15.96 28.63
C PRO A 116 -3.91 15.34 28.76
N LEU A 117 -3.98 14.03 29.01
CA LEU A 117 -5.23 13.28 29.15
C LEU A 117 -5.70 13.20 30.61
N GLN A 118 -5.01 13.86 31.55
CA GLN A 118 -5.30 13.83 32.99
C GLN A 118 -5.58 12.41 33.51
N ARG A 119 -4.82 11.43 33.01
CA ARG A 119 -5.01 10.00 33.30
C ARG A 119 -4.55 9.62 34.71
N LYS A 120 -3.77 10.46 35.39
CA LYS A 120 -3.42 10.26 36.80
C LYS A 120 -4.68 10.29 37.66
N ARG A 121 -4.94 9.17 38.34
CA ARG A 121 -6.00 9.10 39.35
C ARG A 121 -5.60 9.95 40.56
N LEU A 122 -6.40 10.98 40.83
CA LEU A 122 -6.31 11.85 42.00
C LEU A 122 -7.29 11.29 43.05
N PRO A 123 -6.82 10.53 44.06
CA PRO A 123 -7.70 9.91 45.05
C PRO A 123 -8.45 10.92 45.93
N GLU A 124 -7.99 12.17 46.02
CA GLU A 124 -8.67 13.26 46.73
C GLU A 124 -9.78 13.95 45.91
N LYS A 125 -9.89 13.69 44.59
CA LYS A 125 -10.97 14.28 43.77
C LYS A 125 -12.22 13.42 43.85
N SER A 126 -13.31 14.01 44.35
CA SER A 126 -14.66 13.43 44.30
C SER A 126 -15.21 13.31 42.87
N SER A 127 -14.69 14.10 41.92
CA SER A 127 -15.12 14.08 40.53
C SER A 127 -14.07 14.58 39.53
N TYR A 128 -14.03 13.95 38.35
CA TYR A 128 -13.24 14.39 37.19
C TYR A 128 -14.07 15.26 36.22
N TRP A 129 -15.32 15.57 36.54
CA TRP A 129 -16.16 16.45 35.72
C TRP A 129 -15.49 17.83 35.60
N MET A 130 -15.20 18.24 34.36
CA MET A 130 -14.81 19.61 34.08
C MET A 130 -16.09 20.45 33.94
N PRO A 131 -16.18 21.61 34.62
CA PRO A 131 -17.35 22.48 34.51
C PRO A 131 -17.49 22.95 33.06
N HIS A 132 -18.62 22.62 32.45
CA HIS A 132 -18.98 23.15 31.15
C HIS A 132 -19.18 24.67 31.30
N ILE A 133 -18.49 25.47 30.48
CA ILE A 133 -18.70 26.91 30.42
C ILE A 133 -19.86 27.13 29.44
N PRO A 134 -21.08 27.44 29.91
CA PRO A 134 -22.21 27.63 29.02
C PRO A 134 -21.95 28.87 28.15
N THR A 135 -21.92 28.67 26.84
CA THR A 135 -21.95 29.78 25.90
C THR A 135 -23.36 30.35 25.87
N LYS A 136 -23.52 31.63 26.20
CA LYS A 136 -24.84 32.30 26.31
C LYS A 136 -25.57 32.51 24.98
N ASP A 137 -24.94 32.22 23.84
CA ASP A 137 -25.50 32.50 22.52
C ASP A 137 -26.00 31.23 21.82
N PRO A 138 -27.34 31.05 21.67
CA PRO A 138 -27.93 29.92 20.97
C PRO A 138 -27.57 29.86 19.47
N ASN A 139 -27.25 31.01 18.84
CA ASN A 139 -26.92 31.07 17.42
C ASN A 139 -25.52 30.54 17.10
N ARG A 140 -24.71 30.21 18.11
CA ARG A 140 -23.40 29.60 17.89
C ARG A 140 -23.50 28.16 17.37
N TYR A 141 -24.59 27.46 17.68
CA TYR A 141 -24.82 26.10 17.17
C TYR A 141 -25.09 26.07 15.66
N THR A 142 -25.54 27.17 15.07
CA THR A 142 -25.84 27.28 13.63
C THR A 142 -24.64 27.75 12.80
N ARG A 143 -23.52 28.12 13.43
CA ARG A 143 -22.27 28.52 12.76
C ARG A 143 -21.12 27.65 13.25
N GLN A 144 -21.01 26.45 12.67
CA GLN A 144 -19.99 25.45 13.05
C GLN A 144 -18.69 25.57 12.25
N PHE A 145 -18.63 26.48 11.25
CA PHE A 145 -17.48 26.75 10.40
C PHE A 145 -17.23 28.25 10.29
#